data_AF-A0A7L5YBA3-F1
#
_entry.id   AF-A0A7L5YBA3-F1
#
_cell.length_a   1.000
_cell.length_b   1.000
_cell.length_c   1.000
_cell.angle_alpha   90.00
_cell.angle_beta   90.00
_cell.angle_gamma   90.00
#
_symmetry.space_group_name_H-M   'P 1'
#
loop_
_entity.id
_entity.type
_entity.pdbx_description
1 polymer ?
#
loop_
_entity_poly.entity_id
_entity_poly.type
_entity_poly.pdbx_seq_one_letter_code
_entity_poly.pdbx_strand_id
1 'polypeptide(L)'
;MQKQLASLAAARDRKVTPVLRAGRTPGKVEVELKVEDELPLHGSLEANNYYSANTEHARVNGMLRFDNLWQRGHSVSLQYQATPSDPNQSNAWSGTYVMPGSTGNTYALYAIRSRSNVSTLGDYGVVGNGDIMGVRWIHSLPGKPGLFHSLTLGMDYKHSLESIVGSTDSFSTPVTYLPVVAQYSGTFAGESGVTQVDLGANFSLRGLRDNESEFQLRRYNARSNYFYWRGDAMRTQKLGADFSLYGRMDFQLASGPLIGNEQFTIGGAQNVRGYLEGERLGTTACAPHWNCAARA
;
A
#
# COMPACT_ATOMS: atom_id res chain seq x y z
N MET A 1 -2.69 -33.27 0.47
CA MET A 1 -2.03 -33.18 1.79
C MET A 1 -1.05 -32.00 1.89
N GLN A 2 0.09 -31.98 1.19
CA GLN A 2 1.06 -30.85 1.27
C GLN A 2 0.43 -29.47 1.00
N LYS A 3 -0.45 -29.34 0.00
CA LYS A 3 -1.18 -28.09 -0.28
C LYS A 3 -2.10 -27.63 0.88
N GLN A 4 -2.68 -28.57 1.63
CA GLN A 4 -3.57 -28.27 2.77
C GLN A 4 -2.79 -27.94 4.05
N LEU A 5 -1.60 -28.52 4.23
CA LEU A 5 -0.68 -28.16 5.31
C LEU A 5 -0.05 -26.77 5.07
N ALA A 6 0.30 -26.47 3.81
CA ALA A 6 0.79 -25.15 3.42
C ALA A 6 -0.25 -24.04 3.64
N SER A 7 -1.54 -24.30 3.41
CA SER A 7 -2.60 -23.32 3.70
C SER A 7 -2.83 -23.11 5.19
N LEU A 8 -2.60 -24.12 6.03
CA LEU A 8 -2.71 -24.03 7.49
C LEU A 8 -1.52 -23.30 8.14
N ALA A 9 -0.33 -23.42 7.54
CA ALA A 9 0.89 -22.73 7.96
C ALA A 9 1.02 -21.29 7.40
N ALA A 10 0.04 -20.83 6.61
CA ALA A 10 0.06 -19.48 6.03
C ALA A 10 -0.35 -18.37 7.01
N ALA A 11 -0.99 -18.72 8.13
CA ALA A 11 -1.31 -17.78 9.19
C ALA A 11 -0.06 -17.50 10.03
N ARG A 12 0.37 -16.23 10.12
CA ARG A 12 1.60 -15.81 10.84
C ARG A 12 1.60 -16.21 12.32
N ASP A 13 0.43 -16.30 12.93
CA ASP A 13 0.25 -16.54 14.38
C ASP A 13 -0.01 -18.01 14.71
N ARG A 14 0.15 -18.89 13.72
CA ARG A 14 -0.11 -20.32 13.88
C ARG A 14 1.06 -21.14 13.38
N LYS A 15 1.71 -21.82 14.31
CA LYS A 15 2.75 -22.79 13.98
C LYS A 15 2.14 -24.17 13.89
N VAL A 16 2.05 -24.71 12.67
CA VAL A 16 1.56 -26.08 12.43
C VAL A 16 2.74 -26.99 12.19
N THR A 17 3.00 -27.89 13.13
CA THR A 17 4.02 -28.94 12.97
C THR A 17 3.32 -30.27 12.71
N PRO A 18 3.42 -30.85 11.50
CA PRO A 18 2.84 -32.16 11.22
C PRO A 18 3.70 -33.26 11.83
N VAL A 19 3.09 -34.10 12.68
CA VAL A 19 3.68 -35.31 13.21
C VAL A 19 3.01 -36.50 12.52
N LEU A 20 3.80 -37.24 11.74
CA LEU A 20 3.31 -38.44 11.05
C LEU A 20 3.50 -39.64 11.97
N ARG A 21 2.41 -40.37 12.22
CA ARG A 21 2.46 -41.67 12.91
C ARG A 21 1.90 -42.76 12.00
N ALA A 22 2.46 -43.96 12.11
CA ALA A 22 1.91 -45.12 11.44
C ALA A 22 0.48 -45.37 11.96
N GLY A 23 -0.50 -45.40 11.07
CA GLY A 23 -1.89 -45.58 11.46
C GLY A 23 -2.18 -47.01 11.89
N ARG A 24 -3.23 -47.21 12.70
CA ARG A 24 -3.62 -48.54 13.20
C ARG A 24 -4.09 -49.51 12.12
N THR A 25 -4.41 -49.00 10.92
CA THR A 25 -4.77 -49.81 9.74
C THR A 25 -3.57 -49.91 8.80
N PRO A 26 -3.13 -51.12 8.41
CA PRO A 26 -2.06 -51.29 7.43
C PRO A 26 -2.34 -50.49 6.15
N GLY A 27 -1.35 -49.71 5.71
CA GLY A 27 -1.47 -48.83 4.53
C GLY A 27 -2.08 -47.45 4.78
N LYS A 28 -2.42 -47.08 6.02
CA LYS A 28 -2.87 -45.73 6.38
C LYS A 28 -1.84 -45.00 7.24
N VAL A 29 -1.72 -43.69 7.01
CA VAL A 29 -0.90 -42.77 7.80
C VAL A 29 -1.82 -41.91 8.65
N GLU A 30 -1.58 -41.87 9.96
CA GLU A 30 -2.23 -40.93 10.88
C GLU A 30 -1.38 -39.65 10.94
N VAL A 31 -2.07 -38.51 10.85
CA VAL A 31 -1.44 -37.19 10.85
C VAL A 31 -1.93 -36.46 12.07
N GLU A 32 -1.05 -36.30 13.06
CA GLU A 32 -1.31 -35.45 14.22
C GLU A 32 -0.75 -34.05 13.93
N LEU A 33 -1.58 -33.03 14.09
CA LEU A 33 -1.18 -31.64 13.92
C LEU A 33 -1.05 -31.00 15.30
N LYS A 34 0.20 -30.71 15.71
CA LYS A 34 0.42 -29.87 16.88
C LYS A 34 0.29 -28.42 16.44
N VAL A 35 -0.71 -27.74 16.98
CA VAL A 35 -1.04 -26.34 16.69
C VAL A 35 -0.72 -25.52 17.94
N GLU A 36 0.22 -24.58 17.80
CA GLU A 36 0.45 -23.53 18.79
C GLU A 36 -0.24 -22.27 18.26
N ASP A 37 -1.21 -21.76 19.02
CA ASP A 37 -2.05 -20.60 18.70
C ASP A 37 -1.64 -19.46 19.63
N GLU A 38 -1.09 -18.39 19.08
CA GLU A 38 -0.76 -17.18 19.84
C GLU A 38 -1.92 -16.18 19.78
N LEU A 39 -1.94 -15.20 20.70
CA LEU A 39 -2.93 -14.11 20.65
C LEU A 39 -2.79 -13.39 19.31
N PRO A 40 -3.81 -13.39 18.43
CA PRO A 40 -3.70 -12.85 17.07
C PRO A 40 -3.90 -11.32 17.05
N LEU A 41 -3.34 -10.63 18.04
CA LEU A 41 -3.40 -9.18 18.19
C LEU A 41 -1.98 -8.62 18.10
N HIS A 42 -1.75 -7.81 17.08
CA HIS A 42 -0.48 -7.15 16.80
C HIS A 42 -0.65 -5.65 16.87
N GLY A 43 0.36 -4.97 17.42
CA GLY A 43 0.36 -3.51 17.50
C GLY A 43 1.75 -2.94 17.26
N SER A 44 1.82 -1.75 16.69
CA SER A 44 3.05 -0.97 16.59
C SER A 44 2.78 0.51 16.85
N LEU A 45 3.77 1.18 17.40
CA LEU A 45 3.80 2.62 17.58
C LEU A 45 5.14 3.12 17.04
N GLU A 46 5.10 4.14 16.19
CA GLU A 46 6.26 4.76 15.58
C GLU A 46 6.20 6.26 15.79
N ALA A 47 7.34 6.85 16.16
CA ALA A 47 7.53 8.29 16.18
C ALA A 47 8.61 8.65 15.16
N ASN A 48 8.34 9.62 14.30
CA ASN A 48 9.28 10.08 13.29
C ASN A 48 9.18 11.60 13.07
N ASN A 49 10.06 12.11 12.23
CA ASN A 49 10.10 13.50 11.80
C ASN A 49 9.94 13.64 10.28
N TYR A 50 9.09 12.81 9.67
CA TYR A 50 8.76 12.92 8.25
C TYR A 50 7.65 13.97 8.09
N TYR A 51 8.07 15.20 7.80
CA TYR A 51 7.16 16.35 7.68
C TYR A 51 7.29 17.00 6.31
N SER A 52 6.22 17.69 5.94
CA SER A 52 6.14 18.51 4.74
C SER A 52 6.29 19.98 5.09
N ALA A 53 6.63 20.80 4.10
CA ALA A 53 6.77 22.24 4.28
C ALA A 53 5.55 22.86 4.99
N ASN A 54 5.80 23.80 5.90
CA ASN A 54 4.79 24.53 6.67
C ASN A 54 3.90 23.65 7.58
N THR A 55 4.40 22.50 8.02
CA THR A 55 3.75 21.67 9.04
C THR A 55 4.71 21.42 10.20
N GLU A 56 4.15 21.08 11.36
CA GLU A 56 4.92 20.64 12.52
C GLU A 56 5.80 19.44 12.16
N HIS A 57 6.90 19.25 12.88
CA HIS A 57 7.89 18.24 12.50
C HIS A 57 7.56 16.85 13.02
N ALA A 58 7.00 16.74 14.22
CA ALA A 58 6.76 15.46 14.87
C ALA A 58 5.56 14.73 14.25
N ARG A 59 5.70 13.42 14.05
CA ARG A 59 4.61 12.52 13.68
C ARG A 59 4.61 11.30 14.57
N VAL A 60 3.40 10.82 14.88
CA VAL A 60 3.18 9.55 15.56
C VAL A 60 2.25 8.71 14.69
N ASN A 61 2.67 7.47 14.42
CA ASN A 61 1.88 6.45 13.74
C ASN A 61 1.57 5.33 14.73
N GLY A 62 0.30 4.98 14.89
CA GLY A 62 -0.15 3.79 15.59
C GLY A 62 -0.80 2.82 14.62
N MET A 63 -0.53 1.53 14.78
CA MET A 63 -1.20 0.47 14.03
C MET A 63 -1.64 -0.63 15.00
N LEU A 64 -2.86 -1.11 14.80
CA LEU A 64 -3.41 -2.28 15.47
C LEU A 64 -3.94 -3.24 14.39
N ARG A 65 -3.65 -4.52 14.54
CA ARG A 65 -4.11 -5.57 13.64
C ARG A 65 -4.61 -6.74 14.46
N PHE A 66 -5.77 -7.26 14.08
CA PHE A 66 -6.33 -8.48 14.64
C PHE A 66 -6.53 -9.50 13.52
N ASP A 67 -5.89 -10.65 13.66
CA ASP A 67 -5.88 -11.73 12.69
C ASP A 67 -6.85 -12.86 13.08
N ASN A 68 -7.13 -13.74 12.12
CA ASN A 68 -8.00 -14.91 12.28
C ASN A 68 -9.39 -14.61 12.89
N LEU A 69 -10.00 -13.49 12.50
CA LEU A 69 -11.40 -13.18 12.80
C LEU A 69 -12.29 -14.33 12.35
N TRP A 70 -13.26 -14.66 13.19
CA TRP A 70 -14.25 -15.72 12.94
C TRP A 70 -13.65 -17.12 12.73
N GLN A 71 -12.37 -17.33 13.08
CA GLN A 71 -11.64 -18.56 12.80
C GLN A 71 -11.59 -18.91 11.30
N ARG A 72 -11.65 -17.87 10.44
CA ARG A 72 -11.66 -18.01 8.98
C ARG A 72 -10.43 -17.38 8.31
N GLY A 73 -9.44 -16.95 9.08
CA GLY A 73 -8.26 -16.25 8.55
C GLY A 73 -8.54 -14.83 8.06
N HIS A 74 -9.70 -14.25 8.40
CA HIS A 74 -9.99 -12.85 8.11
C HIS A 74 -9.14 -11.95 9.04
N SER A 75 -8.73 -10.79 8.56
CA SER A 75 -7.95 -9.85 9.38
C SER A 75 -8.49 -8.43 9.29
N VAL A 76 -8.52 -7.71 10.40
CA VAL A 76 -8.79 -6.28 10.42
C VAL A 76 -7.55 -5.54 10.89
N SER A 77 -7.25 -4.40 10.27
CA SER A 77 -6.21 -3.49 10.74
C SER A 77 -6.74 -2.06 10.79
N LEU A 78 -6.37 -1.35 11.84
CA LEU A 78 -6.64 0.06 12.03
C LEU A 78 -5.30 0.78 12.21
N GLN A 79 -5.10 1.87 11.50
CA GLN A 79 -3.92 2.70 11.63
C GLN A 79 -4.36 4.16 11.78
N TYR A 80 -3.61 4.87 12.62
CA TYR A 80 -3.80 6.29 12.90
C TYR A 80 -2.46 6.99 12.80
N GLN A 81 -2.42 8.08 12.05
CA GLN A 81 -1.29 8.98 11.98
C GLN A 81 -1.74 10.36 12.43
N ALA A 82 -0.93 11.01 13.26
CA ALA A 82 -1.16 12.39 13.66
C ALA A 82 0.13 13.15 13.93
N THR A 83 0.02 14.47 13.85
CA THR A 83 0.95 15.40 14.47
C THR A 83 0.60 15.53 15.96
N PRO A 84 1.43 15.04 16.91
CA PRO A 84 1.07 15.09 18.33
C PRO A 84 0.99 16.52 18.89
N SER A 85 1.78 17.46 18.36
CA SER A 85 1.79 18.87 18.79
C SER A 85 0.55 19.64 18.36
N ASP A 86 -0.03 19.29 17.21
CA ASP A 86 -1.27 19.86 16.69
C ASP A 86 -2.02 18.79 15.85
N PRO A 87 -2.87 17.95 16.49
CA PRO A 87 -3.57 16.88 15.81
C PRO A 87 -4.54 17.36 14.72
N ASN A 88 -4.95 18.63 14.73
CA ASN A 88 -5.85 19.19 13.72
C ASN A 88 -5.11 19.61 12.44
N GLN A 89 -3.78 19.81 12.52
CA GLN A 89 -2.95 20.21 11.39
C GLN A 89 -2.79 19.07 10.36
N SER A 90 -2.56 17.85 10.86
CA SER A 90 -2.46 16.66 10.03
C SER A 90 -2.84 15.44 10.84
N ASN A 91 -3.93 14.80 10.45
CA ASN A 91 -4.26 13.47 10.92
C ASN A 91 -4.89 12.63 9.81
N ALA A 92 -4.71 11.33 9.93
CA ALA A 92 -5.36 10.41 9.04
C ALA A 92 -5.61 9.06 9.70
N TRP A 93 -6.78 8.51 9.41
CA TRP A 93 -7.23 7.18 9.82
C TRP A 93 -7.29 6.28 8.61
N SER A 94 -6.78 5.06 8.75
CA SER A 94 -6.97 4.00 7.75
C SER A 94 -7.46 2.72 8.42
N GLY A 95 -8.46 2.10 7.80
CA GLY A 95 -9.00 0.82 8.22
C GLY A 95 -9.02 -0.13 7.05
N THR A 96 -8.55 -1.36 7.25
CA THR A 96 -8.50 -2.39 6.22
C THR A 96 -9.07 -3.69 6.76
N TYR A 97 -9.91 -4.34 5.97
CA TYR A 97 -10.46 -5.66 6.24
C TYR A 97 -10.09 -6.60 5.10
N VAL A 98 -9.40 -7.68 5.42
CA VAL A 98 -8.94 -8.68 4.45
C VAL A 98 -9.66 -9.99 4.68
N MET A 99 -10.16 -10.57 3.59
CA MET A 99 -10.91 -11.81 3.54
C MET A 99 -10.20 -12.79 2.61
N PRO A 100 -9.65 -13.90 3.12
CA PRO A 100 -9.14 -14.95 2.26
C PRO A 100 -10.29 -15.61 1.48
N GLY A 101 -10.11 -15.78 0.18
CA GLY A 101 -11.04 -16.46 -0.72
C GLY A 101 -10.62 -17.91 -1.00
N SER A 102 -11.20 -18.50 -2.05
CA SER A 102 -10.76 -19.80 -2.56
C SER A 102 -9.39 -19.69 -3.25
N THR A 103 -8.63 -20.79 -3.25
CA THR A 103 -7.34 -21.01 -3.94
C THR A 103 -6.69 -19.77 -4.58
N GLY A 104 -5.87 -19.06 -3.80
CA GLY A 104 -5.06 -17.92 -4.27
C GLY A 104 -5.78 -16.58 -4.33
N ASN A 105 -7.11 -16.54 -4.13
CA ASN A 105 -7.86 -15.29 -4.09
C ASN A 105 -7.88 -14.70 -2.67
N THR A 106 -7.75 -13.38 -2.60
CA THR A 106 -7.93 -12.57 -1.40
C THR A 106 -8.73 -11.35 -1.76
N TYR A 107 -9.67 -10.95 -0.91
CA TYR A 107 -10.45 -9.74 -1.07
C TYR A 107 -10.08 -8.76 0.04
N ALA A 108 -9.95 -7.48 -0.28
CA ALA A 108 -9.72 -6.46 0.73
C ALA A 108 -10.72 -5.31 0.55
N LEU A 109 -11.24 -4.82 1.67
CA LEU A 109 -12.00 -3.59 1.78
C LEU A 109 -11.17 -2.63 2.60
N TYR A 110 -11.10 -1.37 2.21
CA TYR A 110 -10.42 -0.39 3.02
C TYR A 110 -11.11 0.97 2.95
N ALA A 111 -10.92 1.75 4.00
CA ALA A 111 -11.35 3.13 4.08
C ALA A 111 -10.23 3.98 4.66
N ILE A 112 -10.01 5.15 4.08
CA ILE A 112 -9.04 6.14 4.54
C ILE A 112 -9.78 7.45 4.71
N ARG A 113 -9.58 8.09 5.86
CA ARG A 113 -10.03 9.45 6.12
C ARG A 113 -8.80 10.28 6.44
N SER A 114 -8.46 11.19 5.55
CA SER A 114 -7.33 12.11 5.70
C SER A 114 -7.86 13.52 5.92
N ARG A 115 -7.38 14.17 6.97
CA ARG A 115 -7.55 15.59 7.25
C ARG A 115 -6.15 16.20 7.37
N SER A 116 -5.46 16.24 6.23
CA SER A 116 -4.12 16.79 6.11
C SER A 116 -3.95 17.46 4.75
N ASN A 117 -3.23 18.58 4.72
CA ASN A 117 -2.81 19.23 3.48
C ASN A 117 -1.56 18.60 2.87
N VAL A 118 -1.02 17.54 3.50
CA VAL A 118 0.24 16.89 3.13
C VAL A 118 0.17 15.37 3.31
N SER A 119 0.70 14.63 2.32
CA SER A 119 0.69 13.15 2.23
C SER A 119 1.53 12.50 3.32
N THR A 120 1.18 11.29 3.79
CA THR A 120 2.12 10.22 4.28
C THR A 120 1.46 9.01 4.98
N LEU A 121 0.38 8.44 4.42
CA LEU A 121 -0.09 7.10 4.84
C LEU A 121 0.34 6.01 3.84
N GLY A 122 1.54 5.47 4.03
CA GLY A 122 2.04 4.23 3.40
C GLY A 122 1.94 4.17 1.86
N ASP A 123 1.82 2.96 1.32
CA ASP A 123 1.75 2.67 -0.13
C ASP A 123 0.49 3.26 -0.82
N TYR A 124 -0.47 3.77 -0.06
CA TYR A 124 -1.71 4.32 -0.59
C TYR A 124 -1.55 5.74 -1.15
N GLY A 125 -0.41 6.40 -0.91
CA GLY A 125 -0.06 7.67 -1.55
C GLY A 125 -1.18 8.72 -1.49
N VAL A 126 -1.84 8.86 -0.33
CA VAL A 126 -2.95 9.80 -0.17
C VAL A 126 -2.39 11.20 0.02
N VAL A 127 -2.41 11.98 -1.07
CA VAL A 127 -2.15 13.41 -1.03
C VAL A 127 -3.49 14.12 -0.75
N GLY A 128 -3.53 14.92 0.32
CA GLY A 128 -4.60 15.88 0.58
C GLY A 128 -5.75 15.43 1.49
N ASN A 129 -6.66 16.37 1.72
CA ASN A 129 -7.85 16.22 2.56
C ASN A 129 -8.94 15.48 1.78
N GLY A 130 -9.41 14.36 2.31
CA GLY A 130 -10.44 13.58 1.66
C GLY A 130 -10.72 12.25 2.31
N ASP A 131 -11.72 11.58 1.76
CA ASP A 131 -12.15 10.24 2.13
C ASP A 131 -11.98 9.31 0.92
N ILE A 132 -11.42 8.13 1.16
CA ILE A 132 -11.22 7.07 0.17
C ILE A 132 -11.87 5.79 0.70
N MET A 133 -12.64 5.10 -0.13
CA MET A 133 -13.17 3.77 0.18
C MET A 133 -12.89 2.86 -1.00
N GLY A 134 -12.20 1.75 -0.79
CA GLY A 134 -11.73 0.90 -1.87
C GLY A 134 -12.05 -0.56 -1.66
N VAL A 135 -12.23 -1.26 -2.78
CA VAL A 135 -12.33 -2.72 -2.83
C VAL A 135 -11.21 -3.26 -3.70
N ARG A 136 -10.63 -4.39 -3.30
CA ARG A 136 -9.55 -5.07 -4.00
C ARG A 136 -9.84 -6.55 -4.11
N TRP A 137 -9.59 -7.10 -5.29
CA TRP A 137 -9.44 -8.52 -5.54
C TRP A 137 -7.96 -8.78 -5.85
N ILE A 138 -7.33 -9.65 -5.07
CA ILE A 138 -5.93 -10.00 -5.18
C ILE A 138 -5.87 -11.50 -5.50
N HIS A 139 -5.18 -11.85 -6.57
CA HIS A 139 -5.00 -13.22 -7.00
C HIS A 139 -3.51 -13.57 -7.02
N SER A 140 -3.08 -14.44 -6.10
CA SER A 140 -1.74 -15.01 -6.10
C SER A 140 -1.58 -15.95 -7.28
N LEU A 141 -0.65 -15.61 -8.17
CA LEU A 141 -0.36 -16.37 -9.37
C LEU A 141 0.55 -17.57 -9.06
N PRO A 142 0.55 -18.63 -9.89
CA PRO A 142 1.42 -19.78 -9.70
C PRO A 142 2.91 -19.37 -9.71
N GLY A 143 3.52 -19.37 -8.53
CA GLY A 143 4.93 -19.03 -8.36
C GLY A 143 5.87 -20.05 -9.01
N LYS A 144 7.08 -19.58 -9.30
CA LYS A 144 8.25 -20.42 -9.66
C LYS A 144 9.24 -20.41 -8.50
N PRO A 145 10.25 -21.29 -8.45
CA PRO A 145 11.28 -21.21 -7.41
C PRO A 145 11.86 -19.80 -7.30
N GLY A 146 11.76 -19.21 -6.11
CA GLY A 146 12.19 -17.84 -5.84
C GLY A 146 11.22 -16.74 -6.30
N LEU A 147 10.20 -17.02 -7.12
CA LEU A 147 9.25 -16.03 -7.62
C LEU A 147 7.88 -16.15 -6.94
N PHE A 148 7.50 -15.09 -6.23
CA PHE A 148 6.16 -14.89 -5.67
C PHE A 148 5.52 -13.69 -6.35
N HIS A 149 4.30 -13.83 -6.87
CA HIS A 149 3.65 -12.75 -7.58
C HIS A 149 2.13 -12.80 -7.50
N SER A 150 1.49 -11.66 -7.68
CA SER A 150 0.05 -11.50 -7.61
C SER A 150 -0.45 -10.45 -8.59
N LEU A 151 -1.69 -10.62 -9.01
CA LEU A 151 -2.47 -9.61 -9.73
C LEU A 151 -3.52 -9.03 -8.79
N THR A 152 -3.63 -7.72 -8.74
CA THR A 152 -4.62 -6.98 -7.95
C THR A 152 -5.49 -6.17 -8.88
N LEU A 153 -6.81 -6.34 -8.82
CA LEU A 153 -7.78 -5.45 -9.44
C LEU A 153 -8.60 -4.75 -8.37
N GLY A 154 -9.00 -3.51 -8.61
CA GLY A 154 -9.73 -2.74 -7.62
C GLY A 154 -10.50 -1.57 -8.19
N MET A 155 -11.36 -1.03 -7.34
CA MET A 155 -12.04 0.23 -7.56
C MET A 155 -12.00 1.03 -6.26
N ASP A 156 -11.81 2.33 -6.39
CA ASP A 156 -11.89 3.26 -5.27
C ASP A 156 -13.03 4.23 -5.47
N TYR A 157 -13.67 4.61 -4.39
CA TYR A 157 -14.44 5.82 -4.28
C TYR A 157 -13.57 6.86 -3.60
N LYS A 158 -13.30 7.98 -4.28
CA LYS A 158 -12.51 9.08 -3.74
C LYS A 158 -13.38 10.33 -3.66
N HIS A 159 -13.39 10.97 -2.49
CA HIS A 159 -14.02 12.26 -2.26
C HIS A 159 -12.98 13.19 -1.65
N SER A 160 -12.53 14.16 -2.45
CA SER A 160 -11.48 15.09 -2.06
C SER A 160 -12.08 16.44 -1.68
N LEU A 161 -11.70 16.96 -0.52
CA LEU A 161 -12.10 18.26 0.02
C LEU A 161 -10.92 19.22 -0.10
N GLU A 162 -10.51 19.56 -1.32
CA GLU A 162 -9.47 20.58 -1.53
C GLU A 162 -10.10 21.97 -1.69
N SER A 163 -9.47 22.95 -1.07
CA SER A 163 -9.71 24.38 -1.27
C SER A 163 -8.55 25.00 -2.02
N ILE A 164 -8.81 25.66 -3.15
CA ILE A 164 -7.83 26.50 -3.83
C ILE A 164 -7.88 27.88 -3.18
N VAL A 165 -6.78 28.31 -2.58
CA VAL A 165 -6.66 29.66 -2.01
C VAL A 165 -6.20 30.60 -3.13
N GLY A 166 -7.09 31.49 -3.59
CA GLY A 166 -6.74 32.62 -4.44
C GLY A 166 -6.21 33.81 -3.63
N SER A 167 -5.69 34.83 -4.31
CA SER A 167 -5.10 36.03 -3.67
C SER A 167 -6.09 36.90 -2.88
N THR A 168 -7.40 36.67 -3.01
CA THR A 168 -8.46 37.42 -2.31
C THR A 168 -9.66 36.59 -1.86
N ASP A 169 -9.84 35.36 -2.38
CA ASP A 169 -10.96 34.47 -2.04
C ASP A 169 -10.52 32.99 -2.00
N SER A 170 -11.07 32.21 -1.06
CA SER A 170 -10.89 30.75 -1.01
C SER A 170 -12.03 30.04 -1.75
N PHE A 171 -11.72 29.25 -2.78
CA PHE A 171 -12.69 28.45 -3.52
C PHE A 171 -12.58 26.98 -3.13
N SER A 172 -13.62 26.44 -2.52
CA SER A 172 -13.74 25.01 -2.25
C SER A 172 -14.19 24.29 -3.52
N THR A 173 -13.39 23.36 -4.04
CA THR A 173 -13.71 22.58 -5.25
C THR A 173 -13.74 21.09 -4.92
N PRO A 174 -14.74 20.58 -4.19
CA PRO A 174 -14.80 19.15 -3.89
C PRO A 174 -14.87 18.34 -5.19
N VAL A 175 -14.13 17.24 -5.27
CA VAL A 175 -14.09 16.35 -6.45
C VAL A 175 -14.36 14.93 -6.00
N THR A 176 -15.33 14.29 -6.67
CA THR A 176 -15.73 12.92 -6.39
C THR A 176 -15.60 12.06 -7.64
N TYR A 177 -14.94 10.91 -7.55
CA TYR A 177 -14.71 10.02 -8.70
C TYR A 177 -14.44 8.58 -8.27
N LEU A 178 -14.50 7.68 -9.26
CA LEU A 178 -14.40 6.23 -9.07
C LEU A 178 -13.28 5.64 -9.95
N PRO A 179 -11.99 5.73 -9.56
CA PRO A 179 -10.93 5.14 -10.36
C PRO A 179 -10.89 3.62 -10.20
N VAL A 180 -10.47 2.96 -11.27
CA VAL A 180 -10.19 1.53 -11.35
C VAL A 180 -8.68 1.33 -11.35
N VAL A 181 -8.24 0.31 -10.63
CA VAL A 181 -6.83 -0.02 -10.45
C VAL A 181 -6.57 -1.44 -10.92
N ALA A 182 -5.49 -1.63 -11.66
CA ALA A 182 -4.95 -2.94 -11.98
C ALA A 182 -3.45 -2.94 -11.69
N GLN A 183 -2.99 -3.81 -10.79
CA GLN A 183 -1.61 -3.86 -10.33
C GLN A 183 -1.04 -5.27 -10.40
N TYR A 184 0.20 -5.38 -10.85
CA TYR A 184 1.01 -6.58 -10.75
C TYR A 184 2.10 -6.34 -9.70
N SER A 185 2.23 -7.27 -8.77
CA SER A 185 3.27 -7.27 -7.74
C SER A 185 4.09 -8.55 -7.83
N GLY A 186 5.41 -8.45 -7.79
CA GLY A 186 6.31 -9.58 -7.92
C GLY A 186 7.54 -9.45 -7.03
N THR A 187 7.85 -10.50 -6.27
CA THR A 187 9.06 -10.65 -5.48
C THR A 187 9.86 -11.83 -6.01
N PHE A 188 11.11 -11.57 -6.40
CA PHE A 188 12.08 -12.58 -6.80
C PHE A 188 13.20 -12.67 -5.76
N ALA A 189 13.18 -13.74 -4.96
CA ALA A 189 14.21 -14.09 -3.99
C ALA A 189 15.20 -15.09 -4.61
N GLY A 190 16.36 -14.59 -5.04
CA GLY A 190 17.48 -15.42 -5.49
C GLY A 190 18.58 -15.52 -4.43
N GLU A 191 19.60 -16.33 -4.70
CA GLU A 191 20.72 -16.54 -3.78
C GLU A 191 21.49 -15.24 -3.48
N SER A 192 21.70 -14.45 -4.53
CA SER A 192 22.47 -13.22 -4.51
C SER A 192 21.67 -12.00 -4.03
N GLY A 193 20.36 -12.13 -3.80
CA GLY A 193 19.55 -11.02 -3.32
C GLY A 193 18.06 -11.10 -3.65
N VAL A 194 17.31 -10.09 -3.24
CA VAL A 194 15.85 -9.99 -3.44
C VAL A 194 15.51 -8.81 -4.34
N THR A 195 14.69 -9.06 -5.36
CA THR A 195 14.11 -8.03 -6.23
C THR A 195 12.61 -7.96 -5.97
N GLN A 196 12.05 -6.76 -5.84
CA GLN A 196 10.61 -6.54 -5.78
C GLN A 196 10.22 -5.55 -6.87
N VAL A 197 9.11 -5.81 -7.54
CA VAL A 197 8.58 -5.00 -8.64
C VAL A 197 7.08 -4.88 -8.48
N ASP A 198 6.60 -3.65 -8.56
CA ASP A 198 5.20 -3.29 -8.53
C ASP A 198 4.90 -2.41 -9.75
N LEU A 199 3.86 -2.77 -10.49
CA LEU A 199 3.42 -2.03 -11.67
C LEU A 199 1.89 -1.93 -11.66
N GLY A 200 1.38 -0.72 -11.53
CA GLY A 200 -0.03 -0.40 -11.49
C GLY A 200 -0.47 0.50 -12.65
N ALA A 201 -1.59 0.17 -13.26
CA ALA A 201 -2.40 1.09 -14.06
C ALA A 201 -3.54 1.63 -13.21
N ASN A 202 -3.78 2.93 -13.31
CA ASN A 202 -4.94 3.58 -12.72
C ASN A 202 -5.67 4.35 -13.82
N PHE A 203 -7.00 4.22 -13.86
CA PHE A 203 -7.81 4.96 -14.79
C PHE A 203 -9.19 5.25 -14.24
N SER A 204 -9.74 6.39 -14.63
CA SER A 204 -11.09 6.81 -14.30
C SER A 204 -11.96 6.76 -15.54
N LEU A 205 -13.12 6.09 -15.45
CA LEU A 205 -14.09 5.97 -16.54
C LEU A 205 -15.15 7.06 -16.40
N ARG A 206 -15.48 7.68 -17.54
CA ARG A 206 -16.44 8.79 -17.61
C ARG A 206 -17.88 8.31 -17.43
N GLY A 207 -18.67 9.03 -16.63
CA GLY A 207 -20.13 8.86 -16.50
C GLY A 207 -20.62 8.02 -15.32
N LEU A 208 -19.79 7.69 -14.33
CA LEU A 208 -20.22 6.91 -13.15
C LEU A 208 -20.66 7.82 -11.99
N ARG A 209 -19.85 8.84 -11.64
CA ARG A 209 -20.15 9.82 -10.58
C ARG A 209 -19.36 11.13 -10.75
N ASP A 210 -18.67 11.26 -11.86
CA ASP A 210 -17.74 12.32 -12.17
C ASP A 210 -18.41 13.52 -12.83
N ASN A 211 -18.05 14.72 -12.38
CA ASN A 211 -18.44 15.97 -13.00
C ASN A 211 -17.20 16.60 -13.64
N GLU A 212 -17.14 16.57 -14.97
CA GLU A 212 -16.02 17.11 -15.77
C GLU A 212 -15.69 18.58 -15.39
N SER A 213 -16.72 19.34 -15.02
CA SER A 213 -16.63 20.72 -14.54
C SER A 213 -15.77 20.84 -13.27
N GLU A 214 -15.89 19.90 -12.33
CA GLU A 214 -15.16 19.91 -11.05
C GLU A 214 -13.66 19.61 -11.27
N PHE A 215 -13.33 18.77 -12.25
CA PHE A 215 -11.93 18.48 -12.62
C PHE A 215 -11.25 19.66 -13.31
N GLN A 216 -11.95 20.31 -14.25
CA GLN A 216 -11.42 21.48 -14.97
C GLN A 216 -11.24 22.70 -14.05
N LEU A 217 -12.09 22.85 -13.04
CA LEU A 217 -11.95 23.87 -11.99
C LEU A 217 -10.70 23.65 -11.12
N ARG A 218 -10.25 22.39 -10.95
CA ARG A 218 -9.02 22.07 -10.19
C ARG A 218 -7.73 22.24 -10.97
N ARG A 219 -7.74 21.88 -12.25
CA ARG A 219 -6.57 22.07 -13.12
C ARG A 219 -7.04 22.28 -14.56
N TYR A 220 -6.54 23.35 -15.16
CA TYR A 220 -6.79 23.64 -16.57
C TYR A 220 -6.47 22.41 -17.44
N ASN A 221 -7.46 21.96 -18.24
CA ASN A 221 -7.43 20.75 -19.06
C ASN A 221 -7.34 19.39 -18.33
N ALA A 222 -7.47 19.31 -17.00
CA ALA A 222 -7.69 18.03 -16.35
C ALA A 222 -9.07 17.51 -16.74
N ARG A 223 -9.11 16.26 -17.19
CA ARG A 223 -10.35 15.56 -17.54
C ARG A 223 -10.65 14.50 -16.51
N SER A 224 -11.93 14.20 -16.35
CA SER A 224 -12.36 13.10 -15.49
C SER A 224 -11.82 11.74 -15.98
N ASN A 225 -11.63 11.60 -17.30
CA ASN A 225 -11.05 10.41 -17.91
C ASN A 225 -9.52 10.52 -18.01
N TYR A 226 -8.83 10.18 -16.92
CA TYR A 226 -7.38 10.08 -16.92
C TYR A 226 -6.92 8.62 -16.91
N PHE A 227 -5.68 8.43 -17.33
CA PHE A 227 -4.98 7.16 -17.26
C PHE A 227 -3.52 7.43 -16.88
N TYR A 228 -2.99 6.68 -15.92
CA TYR A 228 -1.57 6.70 -15.62
C TYR A 228 -1.04 5.32 -15.24
N TRP A 229 0.23 5.10 -15.57
CA TRP A 229 1.01 4.01 -15.00
C TRP A 229 1.81 4.53 -13.82
N ARG A 230 1.89 3.75 -12.74
CA ARG A 230 2.80 3.96 -11.63
C ARG A 230 3.52 2.64 -11.37
N GLY A 231 4.80 2.70 -11.06
CA GLY A 231 5.52 1.51 -10.66
C GLY A 231 6.71 1.81 -9.78
N ASP A 232 7.15 0.79 -9.08
CA ASP A 232 8.40 0.80 -8.35
C ASP A 232 9.15 -0.52 -8.53
N ALA A 233 10.47 -0.42 -8.53
CA ALA A 233 11.35 -1.56 -8.59
C ALA A 233 12.45 -1.38 -7.56
N MET A 234 12.65 -2.38 -6.70
CA MET A 234 13.71 -2.38 -5.70
C MET A 234 14.52 -3.67 -5.75
N ARG A 235 15.82 -3.55 -5.52
CA ARG A 235 16.78 -4.64 -5.50
C ARG A 235 17.70 -4.50 -4.30
N THR A 236 17.72 -5.51 -3.45
CA THR A 236 18.78 -5.71 -2.47
C THR A 236 19.73 -6.77 -3.01
N GLN A 237 20.96 -6.38 -3.33
CA GLN A 237 22.01 -7.22 -3.87
C GLN A 237 23.09 -7.46 -2.82
N LYS A 238 23.44 -8.73 -2.57
CA LYS A 238 24.62 -9.10 -1.79
C LYS A 238 25.85 -8.95 -2.67
N LEU A 239 26.87 -8.24 -2.20
CA LEU A 239 28.12 -8.00 -2.92
C LEU A 239 29.28 -8.88 -2.41
N GLY A 240 29.08 -9.61 -1.30
CA GLY A 240 30.14 -10.35 -0.61
C GLY A 240 30.79 -9.50 0.50
N ALA A 241 31.62 -10.13 1.35
CA ALA A 241 32.28 -9.48 2.48
C ALA A 241 31.32 -8.67 3.37
N ASP A 242 30.12 -9.22 3.61
CA ASP A 242 29.04 -8.60 4.38
C ASP A 242 28.49 -7.27 3.81
N PHE A 243 28.88 -6.88 2.59
CA PHE A 243 28.29 -5.73 1.90
C PHE A 243 26.98 -6.07 1.19
N SER A 244 26.06 -5.10 1.25
CA SER A 244 24.82 -5.10 0.49
C SER A 244 24.60 -3.78 -0.22
N LEU A 245 24.13 -3.86 -1.46
CA LEU A 245 23.70 -2.74 -2.27
C LEU A 245 22.17 -2.77 -2.37
N TYR A 246 21.55 -1.68 -1.96
CA TYR A 246 20.13 -1.44 -2.14
C TYR A 246 19.93 -0.40 -3.23
N GLY A 247 19.10 -0.70 -4.21
CA GLY A 247 18.64 0.25 -5.21
C GLY A 247 17.13 0.21 -5.32
N ARG A 248 16.51 1.37 -5.50
CA ARG A 248 15.07 1.49 -5.76
C ARG A 248 14.80 2.61 -6.78
N MET A 249 13.78 2.41 -7.58
CA MET A 249 13.33 3.34 -8.61
C MET A 249 11.81 3.40 -8.58
N ASP A 250 11.29 4.60 -8.41
CA ASP A 250 9.85 4.90 -8.48
C ASP A 250 9.56 5.72 -9.75
N PHE A 251 8.44 5.46 -10.42
CA PHE A 251 8.04 6.25 -11.58
C PHE A 251 6.52 6.37 -11.74
N GLN A 252 6.10 7.42 -12.45
CA GLN A 252 4.74 7.62 -12.92
C GLN A 252 4.73 8.19 -14.33
N LEU A 253 3.87 7.64 -15.20
CA LEU A 253 3.66 8.10 -16.57
C LEU A 253 2.16 8.34 -16.80
N ALA A 254 1.76 9.60 -16.95
CA ALA A 254 0.36 9.96 -17.19
C ALA A 254 0.10 10.27 -18.67
N SER A 255 -1.09 9.92 -19.17
CA SER A 255 -1.53 10.27 -20.52
C SER A 255 -1.94 11.74 -20.68
N GLY A 256 -2.08 12.47 -19.57
CA GLY A 256 -2.47 13.88 -19.57
C GLY A 256 -2.35 14.54 -18.19
N PRO A 257 -2.84 15.79 -18.06
CA PRO A 257 -2.82 16.52 -16.80
C PRO A 257 -3.64 15.82 -15.71
N LEU A 258 -3.02 15.55 -14.56
CA LEU A 258 -3.66 14.97 -13.38
C LEU A 258 -3.93 16.05 -12.31
N ILE A 259 -5.01 15.87 -11.55
CA ILE A 259 -5.27 16.65 -10.32
C ILE A 259 -4.20 16.36 -9.25
N GLY A 260 -3.94 17.30 -8.34
CA GLY A 260 -2.85 17.20 -7.35
C GLY A 260 -2.84 15.87 -6.59
N ASN A 261 -4.02 15.38 -6.20
CA ASN A 261 -4.18 14.13 -5.48
C ASN A 261 -3.77 12.86 -6.25
N GLU A 262 -3.64 12.94 -7.58
CA GLU A 262 -3.21 11.83 -8.44
C GLU A 262 -1.79 12.06 -9.00
N GLN A 263 -1.16 13.20 -8.70
CA GLN A 263 0.21 13.46 -9.11
C GLN A 263 1.20 12.63 -8.29
N PHE A 264 2.33 12.32 -8.94
CA PHE A 264 3.46 11.71 -8.27
C PHE A 264 4.13 12.74 -7.36
N THR A 265 4.44 12.31 -6.15
CA THR A 265 5.06 13.13 -5.11
C THR A 265 6.56 12.83 -5.06
N ILE A 266 7.39 13.87 -5.15
CA ILE A 266 8.86 13.80 -5.12
C ILE A 266 9.36 14.57 -3.90
N GLY A 267 10.27 13.96 -3.15
CA GLY A 267 10.84 14.51 -1.91
C GLY A 267 10.30 13.77 -0.70
N GLY A 268 11.20 13.44 0.23
CA GLY A 268 10.89 12.67 1.42
C GLY A 268 11.90 11.55 1.70
N ALA A 269 11.74 10.90 2.84
CA ALA A 269 12.62 9.83 3.29
C ALA A 269 12.56 8.58 2.38
N GLN A 270 11.42 8.36 1.71
CA GLN A 270 11.13 7.13 0.95
C GLN A 270 11.45 7.23 -0.55
N ASN A 271 11.72 8.43 -1.09
CA ASN A 271 12.08 8.62 -2.50
C ASN A 271 13.40 9.39 -2.65
N VAL A 272 13.38 10.72 -2.59
CA VAL A 272 14.52 11.62 -2.76
C VAL A 272 14.84 12.22 -1.41
N ARG A 273 15.75 11.55 -0.70
CA ARG A 273 16.25 12.00 0.62
C ARG A 273 16.99 13.33 0.50
N GLY A 274 16.95 14.11 1.58
CA GLY A 274 17.49 15.47 1.64
C GLY A 274 16.47 16.55 1.31
N TYR A 275 15.25 16.17 0.93
CA TYR A 275 14.10 17.04 0.67
C TYR A 275 12.97 16.74 1.65
N LEU A 276 12.07 17.71 1.83
CA LEU A 276 10.88 17.54 2.68
C LEU A 276 9.89 16.57 2.01
N GLU A 277 9.00 15.97 2.81
CA GLU A 277 7.94 15.10 2.29
C GLU A 277 7.06 15.88 1.31
N GLY A 278 6.99 15.40 0.07
CA GLY A 278 6.18 15.98 -0.99
C GLY A 278 6.51 17.40 -1.43
N GLU A 279 7.81 17.71 -1.46
CA GLU A 279 8.31 19.00 -1.93
C GLU A 279 7.92 19.35 -3.37
N ARG A 280 7.76 18.35 -4.25
CA ARG A 280 7.33 18.55 -5.64
C ARG A 280 6.25 17.55 -6.05
N LEU A 281 5.31 18.03 -6.87
CA LEU A 281 4.27 17.22 -7.50
C LEU A 281 4.41 17.25 -9.03
N GLY A 282 4.20 16.11 -9.67
CA GLY A 282 4.28 15.98 -11.13
C GLY A 282 3.36 14.92 -11.70
N THR A 283 2.85 15.13 -12.92
CA THR A 283 2.02 14.15 -13.63
C THR A 283 2.85 12.99 -14.16
N THR A 284 4.08 13.29 -14.58
CA THR A 284 5.09 12.34 -15.05
C THR A 284 6.36 12.58 -14.26
N ALA A 285 6.91 11.54 -13.62
CA ALA A 285 8.05 11.65 -12.72
C ALA A 285 8.83 10.34 -12.62
N CYS A 286 10.09 10.44 -12.22
CA CYS A 286 10.98 9.33 -11.90
C CYS A 286 11.88 9.72 -10.71
N ALA A 287 12.05 8.83 -9.75
CA ALA A 287 12.86 9.04 -8.55
C ALA A 287 13.73 7.81 -8.25
N PRO A 288 14.97 7.75 -8.77
CA PRO A 288 15.93 6.71 -8.42
C PRO A 288 16.66 7.03 -7.11
N HIS A 289 16.92 6.00 -6.29
CA HIS A 289 17.78 6.10 -5.12
C HIS A 289 18.54 4.80 -4.86
N TRP A 290 19.70 4.92 -4.21
CA TRP A 290 20.54 3.78 -3.86
C TRP A 290 21.28 4.01 -2.55
N ASN A 291 21.63 2.90 -1.89
CA ASN A 291 22.42 2.83 -0.67
C ASN A 291 23.38 1.66 -0.72
N CYS A 292 24.61 1.85 -0.27
CA CYS A 292 25.54 0.76 0.01
C CYS A 292 25.77 0.72 1.51
N ALA A 293 25.62 -0.46 2.12
CA ALA A 293 25.85 -0.64 3.55
C ALA A 293 26.61 -1.96 3.80
N ALA A 294 27.57 -1.91 4.72
CA ALA A 294 28.14 -3.11 5.33
C ALA A 294 27.16 -3.61 6.40
N ARG A 295 26.90 -4.92 6.46
CA ARG A 295 26.27 -5.54 7.63
C ARG A 295 27.20 -5.34 8.82
N ALA A 296 26.68 -4.72 9.87
CA ALA A 296 27.32 -4.68 11.19
C ALA A 296 27.24 -6.04 11.87
#